data_AF-T0YN85-F1
#
_entry.id   AF-T0YN85-F1
#
_cell.length_a   1.000
_cell.length_b   1.000
_cell.length_c   1.000
_cell.angle_alpha   90.00
_cell.angle_beta   90.00
_cell.angle_gamma   90.00
#
_symmetry.space_group_name_H-M   'P 1'
#
loop_
_entity.id
_entity.type
_entity.pdbx_description
1 polymer ?
#
loop_
_entity_poly.entity_id
_entity_poly.type
_entity_poly.pdbx_seq_one_letter_code
_entity_poly.pdbx_strand_id
1 'polypeptide(L)' 'MDSAVTLALARERGFDCYALSVAYGQRHSAELSAAAHNAHALGAIAHKTVAVDLRSIGGSALTAEIDVPE' A
#
# COMPACT_ATOMS: atom_id res chain seq x y z
N MET A 1 8.45 -3.89 -0.32
CA MET A 1 9.88 -3.77 -0.02
C MET A 1 10.38 -2.39 -0.40
N ASP A 2 10.23 -1.97 -1.64
CA ASP A 2 10.74 -0.69 -2.16
C ASP A 2 10.24 0.51 -1.35
N SER A 3 8.94 0.58 -1.06
CA SER A 3 8.37 1.66 -0.24
C SER A 3 8.97 1.77 1.17
N ALA A 4 9.33 0.63 1.78
CA ALA A 4 9.98 0.61 3.09
C ALA A 4 11.43 1.11 2.99
N VAL A 5 12.17 0.71 1.95
CA VAL A 5 13.53 1.20 1.70
C VAL A 5 13.52 2.71 1.42
N THR A 6 12.59 3.19 0.59
CA THR A 6 12.43 4.62 0.31
C THR A 6 12.13 5.40 1.59
N LEU A 7 11.23 4.91 2.43
CA LEU A 7 10.91 5.55 3.70
C LEU A 7 12.13 5.61 4.64
N ALA A 8 12.86 4.51 4.78
CA ALA A 8 14.06 4.45 5.62
C ALA A 8 15.10 5.49 5.18
N LEU A 9 15.39 5.56 3.88
CA LEU A 9 16.35 6.50 3.32
C LEU A 9 15.90 7.96 3.46
N ALA A 10 14.61 8.24 3.27
CA ALA A 10 14.08 9.59 3.45
C ALA A 10 14.15 10.04 4.91
N ARG A 11 13.88 9.14 5.87
CA ARG A 11 14.04 9.42 7.30
C ARG A 11 15.50 9.62 7.69
N GLU A 12 16.41 8.81 7.19
CA GLU A 12 17.85 8.95 7.40
C GLU A 12 18.37 10.32 6.91
N ARG A 13 17.82 10.82 5.80
CA ARG A 13 18.13 12.14 5.25
C ARG A 13 17.47 13.31 6.01
N GLY A 14 16.75 13.05 7.09
CA GLY A 14 16.13 14.06 7.93
C GLY A 14 14.82 14.65 7.40
N PHE A 15 14.16 13.99 6.44
CA PHE A 15 12.86 14.45 5.95
C PHE A 15 11.72 14.07 6.89
N ASP A 16 10.73 14.95 6.96
CA ASP A 16 9.42 14.65 7.53
C ASP A 16 8.66 13.74 6.57
N CYS A 17 8.58 12.46 6.93
CA CYS A 17 7.98 11.45 6.06
C CYS A 17 6.56 11.13 6.51
N TYR A 18 5.64 11.17 5.56
CA TYR A 18 4.26 10.75 5.69
C TYR A 18 4.01 9.60 4.73
N ALA A 19 3.36 8.54 5.20
CA ALA A 19 3.08 7.36 4.40
C ALA A 19 1.59 7.29 4.02
N LEU A 20 1.32 6.87 2.78
CA LEU A 20 -0.02 6.66 2.26
C LEU A 20 -0.10 5.26 1.63
N SER A 21 -1.03 4.44 2.10
CA SER A 21 -1.39 3.16 1.48
C SER A 21 -2.70 3.29 0.72
N VAL A 22 -2.80 2.66 -0.43
CA VAL A 22 -4.04 2.59 -1.21
C VAL A 22 -4.63 1.18 -1.06
N ALA A 23 -5.84 1.10 -0.53
CA ALA A 23 -6.65 -0.11 -0.51
C ALA A 23 -7.59 -0.06 -1.72
N TYR A 24 -7.36 -0.91 -2.72
CA TYR A 24 -8.07 -0.86 -3.99
C TYR A 24 -8.89 -2.11 -4.30
N GLY A 25 -9.23 -2.87 -3.25
CA GLY A 25 -10.04 -4.09 -3.36
C GLY A 25 -9.20 -5.37 -3.50
N GLN A 26 -7.91 -5.33 -3.17
CA GLN A 26 -7.08 -6.54 -3.11
C GLN A 26 -7.69 -7.59 -2.15
N ARG A 27 -7.66 -8.87 -2.54
CA ARG A 27 -8.25 -9.99 -1.79
C ARG A 27 -7.56 -10.26 -0.45
N HIS A 28 -6.28 -9.92 -0.34
CA HIS A 28 -5.49 -10.13 0.87
C HIS A 28 -5.07 -8.78 1.49
N SER A 29 -5.46 -8.57 2.75
CA SER A 29 -5.11 -7.37 3.54
C SER A 29 -3.70 -7.43 4.15
N ALA A 30 -2.96 -8.52 3.94
CA ALA A 30 -1.62 -8.73 4.51
C ALA A 30 -0.64 -7.61 4.10
N GLU A 31 -0.69 -7.14 2.85
CA GLU A 31 0.16 -6.06 2.37
C GLU A 31 -0.16 -4.72 3.04
N LEU A 32 -1.44 -4.41 3.29
CA LEU A 32 -1.85 -3.20 3.99
C LEU A 32 -1.39 -3.22 5.45
N SER A 33 -1.48 -4.39 6.09
CA SER A 33 -0.97 -4.60 7.45
C SER A 33 0.55 -4.43 7.52
N ALA A 34 1.28 -5.05 6.58
CA ALA A 34 2.73 -4.91 6.48
C ALA A 34 3.14 -3.44 6.20
N ALA A 35 2.39 -2.73 5.35
CA ALA A 35 2.65 -1.31 5.08
C ALA A 35 2.45 -0.45 6.33
N ALA A 36 1.40 -0.69 7.11
CA ALA A 36 1.16 0.01 8.37
C ALA A 36 2.27 -0.26 9.40
N HIS A 37 2.67 -1.53 9.52
CA HIS A 37 3.76 -1.93 10.40
C HIS A 37 5.07 -1.25 10.01
N ASN A 38 5.44 -1.30 8.73
CA ASN A 38 6.67 -0.69 8.23
C ASN A 38 6.67 0.83 8.39
N ALA A 39 5.54 1.50 8.12
CA ALA A 39 5.44 2.94 8.28
C ALA A 39 5.67 3.37 9.74
N HIS A 40 5.09 2.63 10.70
CA HIS A 40 5.31 2.87 12.12
C HIS A 40 6.76 2.55 12.53
N ALA A 41 7.27 1.37 12.17
CA ALA A 41 8.60 0.91 12.56
C ALA A 41 9.73 1.81 12.01
N LEU A 42 9.54 2.38 10.82
CA LEU A 42 10.50 3.27 10.18
C LEU A 42 10.31 4.75 10.55
N GLY A 43 9.33 5.07 11.41
CA GLY A 43 9.15 6.41 11.97
C GLY A 43 8.52 7.43 11.02
N ALA A 44 7.55 7.02 10.20
CA ALA A 44 6.68 7.98 9.53
C ALA A 44 5.90 8.79 10.56
N ILE A 45 5.74 10.10 10.33
CA ILE A 45 4.99 11.01 11.21
C ILE A 45 3.51 10.63 11.25
N ALA A 46 2.97 10.25 10.09
CA ALA A 46 1.66 9.63 10.01
C ALA A 46 1.61 8.61 8.87
N HIS A 47 0.74 7.63 9.05
CA HIS A 47 0.35 6.69 8.01
C HIS A 47 -1.16 6.76 7.81
N LYS A 48 -1.59 6.92 6.56
CA LYS A 48 -3.01 6.86 6.19
C LYS A 48 -3.24 5.77 5.18
N THR A 49 -4.40 5.13 5.27
CA THR A 49 -4.90 4.24 4.23
C THR A 49 -6.10 4.89 3.57
N VAL A 50 -6.07 5.01 2.24
CA VAL A 50 -7.21 5.48 1.44
C VAL A 50 -7.82 4.30 0.69
N ALA A 51 -9.12 4.16 0.78
CA ALA A 51 -9.85 3.18 0.00
C ALA A 51 -10.24 3.79 -1.35
N VAL A 52 -9.91 3.10 -2.44
CA VAL A 52 -10.26 3.50 -3.81
C VAL A 52 -11.03 2.34 -4.43
N ASP A 53 -12.26 2.59 -4.87
CA ASP A 53 -13.03 1.57 -5.57
C ASP A 53 -12.64 1.50 -7.05
N LEU A 54 -11.56 0.79 -7.36
CA LEU A 54 -11.13 0.57 -8.73
C LEU A 54 -12.09 -0.32 -9.53
N ARG A 55 -13.07 -0.99 -8.89
CA ARG A 55 -14.09 -1.79 -9.62
C ARG A 55 -14.94 -0.89 -10.52
N SER A 56 -15.10 0.39 -10.17
CA SER A 56 -15.80 1.39 -10.98
C SER A 56 -15.04 1.80 -12.26
N ILE A 57 -13.73 1.56 -12.31
CA ILE A 57 -12.87 1.82 -13.47
C ILE A 57 -12.72 0.53 -14.33
N GLY A 58 -13.05 -0.63 -13.75
CA GLY A 58 -12.76 -1.97 -14.25
C GLY A 58 -13.80 -2.58 -15.21
N GLY A 59 -13.91 -2.02 -16.41
CA GLY A 59 -14.36 -2.75 -17.61
C GLY A 59 -13.25 -3.55 -18.30
N SER A 60 -12.14 -3.89 -17.63
CA SER A 60 -10.98 -4.54 -18.25
C SER A 60 -10.21 -5.45 -17.29
N ALA A 61 -10.20 -6.74 -17.61
CA ALA A 61 -9.27 -7.84 -17.27
C ALA A 61 -8.84 -8.14 -15.82
N LEU A 62 -8.92 -7.23 -14.84
CA LEU A 62 -8.58 -7.49 -13.43
C LEU A 62 -9.79 -7.69 -12.51
N THR A 63 -11.00 -7.55 -13.04
CA THR A 63 -12.27 -7.55 -12.29
C THR A 63 -13.28 -8.60 -12.78
N ALA A 64 -12.90 -9.42 -13.76
CA ALA A 64 -13.71 -10.58 -14.15
C ALA A 64 -13.47 -11.74 -13.17
N GLU A 65 -14.53 -12.48 -12.83
CA GLU A 65 -14.43 -13.80 -12.21
C GLU A 65 -13.79 -14.76 -13.22
N ILE A 66 -12.47 -14.70 -13.36
CA ILE A 66 -11.68 -15.68 -14.09
C ILE A 66 -10.80 -16.43 -13.09
N ASP A 67 -10.91 -17.76 -13.12
CA ASP A 67 -10.10 -18.65 -12.29
C ASP A 67 -8.62 -18.36 -12.48
N VAL A 68 -7.90 -18.26 -11.35
CA VAL A 68 -6.44 -18.15 -11.34
C VAL A 68 -5.87 -19.53 -11.61
N PRO A 69 -5.02 -19.74 -12.64
CA PRO A 69 -4.42 -21.05 -12.91
C PRO A 69 -3.38 -21.42 -11.83
N GLU A 70 -3.23 -22.73 -11.57
CA GLU A 70 -2.15 -23.33 -10.76
C GLU A 70 -0.74 -23.03 -11.29
#